data_AF-A0AAV3NUB5-F1
#
_entry.id   AF-A0AAV3NUB5-F1
#
_cell.length_a   1.000
_cell.length_b   1.000
_cell.length_c   1.000
_cell.angle_alpha   90.00
_cell.angle_beta   90.00
_cell.angle_gamma   90.00
#
_symmetry.space_group_name_H-M   'P 1'
#
loop_
_entity.id
_entity.type
_entity.pdbx_description
1 polymer ?
#
loop_
_entity_poly.entity_id
_entity_poly.type
_entity_poly.pdbx_seq_one_letter_code
_entity_poly.pdbx_strand_id
1 'polypeptide(L)'
;MEKECPGVVSCADIVALAAHDSVSYPFNRSMWDVLTGRRDGRISLESEASVHLPSPFANFTGLSQLFASKGLDLNDLVALSVHIQLGWHIVVHL
;
A
#
# COMPACT_ATOMS: atom_id res chain seq x y z
N MET A 1 -5.16 19.97 2.23
CA MET A 1 -5.19 19.57 3.64
C MET A 1 -4.65 20.66 4.55
N GLU A 2 -3.35 20.96 4.56
CA GLU A 2 -2.78 21.95 5.51
C GLU A 2 -3.39 23.36 5.48
N LYS A 3 -3.92 23.82 4.34
CA LYS A 3 -4.60 25.12 4.26
C LYS A 3 -5.94 25.15 4.99
N GLU A 4 -6.62 24.01 5.06
CA GLU A 4 -7.96 23.88 5.63
C GLU A 4 -7.90 23.42 7.10
N CYS A 5 -7.03 22.46 7.39
CA CYS A 5 -6.85 21.85 8.71
C CYS A 5 -5.36 21.73 9.07
N PRO A 6 -4.69 22.81 9.50
CA PRO A 6 -3.25 22.81 9.76
C PRO A 6 -2.87 21.82 10.87
N GLY A 7 -1.95 20.90 10.58
CA GLY A 7 -1.37 19.98 11.58
C GLY A 7 -2.33 18.95 12.18
N VAL A 8 -3.51 18.73 11.56
CA VAL A 8 -4.50 17.76 12.03
C VAL A 8 -4.34 16.40 11.34
N VAL A 9 -4.13 16.41 10.03
CA VAL A 9 -4.07 15.17 9.22
C VAL A 9 -2.61 14.81 8.98
N SER A 10 -2.23 13.58 9.35
CA SER A 10 -0.86 13.10 9.12
C SER A 10 -0.62 12.74 7.66
N CYS A 11 0.62 12.85 7.21
CA CYS A 11 1.03 12.37 5.89
C CYS A 11 0.76 10.87 5.73
N ALA A 12 0.95 10.09 6.81
CA ALA A 12 0.64 8.67 6.84
C ALA A 12 -0.85 8.37 6.57
N ASP A 13 -1.77 9.16 7.11
CA ASP A 13 -3.20 9.01 6.81
C ASP A 13 -3.56 9.47 5.40
N ILE A 14 -2.89 10.51 4.88
CA ILE A 14 -3.08 10.95 3.49
C ILE A 14 -2.75 9.82 2.51
N VAL A 15 -1.64 9.10 2.72
CA VAL A 15 -1.26 7.97 1.84
C VAL A 15 -2.30 6.84 1.93
N ALA A 16 -2.80 6.52 3.12
CA ALA A 16 -3.82 5.49 3.29
C ALA A 16 -5.15 5.86 2.61
N LEU A 17 -5.59 7.12 2.74
CA LEU A 17 -6.80 7.64 2.09
C LEU A 17 -6.64 7.69 0.57
N ALA A 18 -5.48 8.13 0.06
CA ALA A 18 -5.22 8.17 -1.37
C ALA A 18 -5.24 6.77 -2.02
N ALA A 19 -4.72 5.75 -1.32
CA ALA A 19 -4.80 4.36 -1.78
C ALA A 19 -6.24 3.86 -1.84
N HIS A 20 -7.05 4.15 -0.82
CA HIS A 20 -8.49 3.86 -0.82
C HIS A 20 -9.22 4.54 -1.99
N ASP A 21 -8.99 5.84 -2.17
CA ASP A 21 -9.68 6.62 -3.20
C ASP A 21 -9.33 6.12 -4.61
N SER A 22 -8.07 5.71 -4.83
CA SER A 22 -7.62 5.14 -6.11
C SER A 22 -8.37 3.85 -6.47
N VAL A 23 -8.70 3.02 -5.47
CA VAL A 23 -9.47 1.77 -5.67
C VAL A 23 -10.96 2.04 -5.76
N SER A 24 -11.49 2.99 -4.98
CA SER A 24 -12.92 3.31 -4.92
C SER A 24 -13.41 4.12 -6.13
N TYR A 25 -12.54 4.93 -6.73
CA TYR A 25 -12.89 5.83 -7.84
C TYR A 25 -13.55 5.12 -9.04
N PRO A 26 -13.04 4.00 -9.59
CA PRO A 26 -13.66 3.30 -10.70
C PRO A 26 -15.07 2.76 -10.41
N PHE A 27 -15.41 2.52 -9.14
CA PHE A 27 -16.70 1.95 -8.73
C PHE A 27 -17.72 3.01 -8.33
N ASN A 28 -17.33 4.29 -8.28
CA ASN A 28 -18.17 5.41 -7.85
C ASN A 28 -18.86 5.18 -6.49
N ARG A 29 -18.18 4.47 -5.58
CA ARG A 29 -18.64 4.19 -4.22
C ARG A 29 -17.44 3.93 -3.31
N SER A 30 -17.60 4.20 -2.02
CA SER A 30 -16.65 3.73 -1.01
C SER A 30 -16.65 2.20 -0.99
N MET A 31 -15.46 1.61 -1.12
CA MET A 31 -15.28 0.16 -1.08
C MET A 31 -15.08 -0.35 0.34
N TRP A 32 -14.48 0.45 1.23
CA TRP A 32 -14.33 0.16 2.66
C TRP A 32 -14.05 1.45 3.46
N ASP A 33 -14.28 1.42 4.78
CA ASP A 33 -13.93 2.55 5.65
C ASP A 33 -12.45 2.51 6.02
N VAL A 34 -11.75 3.65 5.86
CA VAL A 34 -10.32 3.77 6.20
C VAL A 34 -10.16 4.20 7.65
N LEU A 35 -9.48 3.38 8.44
CA LEU A 35 -9.05 3.77 9.79
C LEU A 35 -7.99 4.87 9.72
N THR A 36 -8.17 5.97 10.46
CA THR A 36 -7.26 7.11 10.56
C THR A 36 -6.68 7.25 11.98
N GLY A 37 -5.75 8.18 12.18
CA GLY A 37 -5.03 8.40 13.44
C GLY A 37 -3.58 7.95 13.40
N ARG A 38 -3.02 7.65 12.22
CA ARG A 38 -1.59 7.37 12.08
C ARG A 38 -0.78 8.64 12.38
N ARG A 39 0.45 8.47 12.85
CA ARG A 39 1.39 9.58 13.10
C ARG A 39 2.61 9.43 12.20
N ASP A 40 3.15 10.56 11.77
CA ASP A 40 4.28 10.58 10.85
C ASP A 40 5.58 10.14 11.53
N GLY A 41 6.28 9.23 10.86
CA GLY A 41 7.63 8.83 11.24
C GLY A 41 8.63 9.97 11.02
N ARG A 42 9.72 9.97 11.80
CA ARG A 42 10.80 10.97 11.71
C ARG A 42 12.13 10.38 11.22
N ILE A 43 12.15 9.09 10.91
CA ILE A 43 13.33 8.34 10.48
C ILE A 43 12.98 7.65 9.16
N SER A 44 13.88 7.73 8.19
CA SER A 44 13.78 7.07 6.89
C SER A 44 15.16 6.60 6.48
N LEU A 45 15.36 5.29 6.37
CA LEU A 45 16.64 4.67 6.02
C LEU A 45 16.46 3.81 4.76
N GLU A 46 17.31 4.04 3.76
CA GLU A 46 17.27 3.28 2.50
C GLU A 46 17.55 1.79 2.73
N SER A 47 18.46 1.46 3.64
CA SER A 47 18.77 0.09 4.02
C SER A 47 17.55 -0.69 4.55
N GLU A 48 16.64 -0.03 5.27
CA GLU A 48 15.40 -0.67 5.74
C GLU A 48 14.45 -0.99 4.59
N ALA A 49 14.34 -0.09 3.60
CA ALA A 49 13.51 -0.32 2.42
C ALA A 49 14.03 -1.51 1.59
N SER A 50 15.34 -1.57 1.36
CA SER A 50 15.99 -2.65 0.61
C SER A 50 15.84 -4.03 1.29
N VAL A 51 15.68 -4.08 2.61
CA VAL A 51 15.49 -5.32 3.38
C VAL A 51 14.01 -5.72 3.48
N HIS A 52 13.09 -4.75 3.54
CA HIS A 52 11.68 -5.02 3.83
C HIS A 52 10.76 -5.01 2.60
N LEU A 53 11.24 -4.61 1.43
CA LEU A 53 10.50 -4.69 0.18
C LEU A 53 10.85 -5.97 -0.59
N PRO A 54 9.85 -6.66 -1.17
CA PRO A 54 10.12 -7.84 -1.99
C PRO A 54 10.88 -7.48 -3.26
N SER A 55 11.90 -8.27 -3.60
CA SER A 55 12.54 -8.22 -4.91
C SER A 55 11.58 -8.74 -5.98
N PRO A 56 11.55 -8.17 -7.20
CA PRO A 56 10.78 -8.71 -8.31
C PRO A 56 11.24 -10.12 -8.74
N PHE A 57 12.44 -10.55 -8.31
CA PHE A 57 12.99 -11.88 -8.56
C PHE A 57 12.87 -12.82 -7.35
N ALA A 58 12.15 -12.42 -6.30
CA ALA A 58 11.95 -13.27 -5.13
C ALA A 58 11.12 -14.51 -5.48
N ASN A 59 11.52 -15.67 -4.94
CA ASN A 59 10.72 -16.89 -5.06
C ASN A 59 9.53 -16.88 -4.09
N PHE A 60 8.59 -17.80 -4.30
CA PHE A 60 7.38 -17.91 -3.48
C PHE A 60 7.66 -18.04 -1.98
N THR A 61 8.63 -18.89 -1.60
CA THR A 61 9.00 -19.07 -0.19
C THR A 61 9.49 -17.77 0.44
N GLY A 62 10.33 -17.01 -0.26
CA GLY A 62 10.82 -15.70 0.20
C GLY A 62 9.69 -14.69 0.36
N LEU A 63 8.77 -14.62 -0.60
CA LEU A 63 7.58 -13.77 -0.52
C LEU A 63 6.69 -14.14 0.67
N SER A 64 6.43 -15.44 0.87
CA SER A 64 5.61 -15.92 2.00
C SER A 64 6.22 -15.58 3.36
N GLN A 65 7.55 -15.69 3.49
CA GLN A 65 8.25 -15.34 4.73
C GLN A 65 8.25 -13.84 4.99
N LEU A 66 8.44 -13.04 3.95
CA LEU A 66 8.41 -11.58 4.06
C LEU A 66 7.02 -11.08 4.47
N PHE A 67 5.95 -11.59 3.86
CA PHE A 67 4.58 -11.23 4.22
C PHE A 67 4.24 -11.68 5.64
N ALA A 68 4.62 -12.90 6.02
CA ALA A 68 4.46 -13.40 7.38
C ALA A 68 5.19 -12.52 8.41
N SER A 69 6.35 -11.97 8.07
CA SER A 69 7.08 -11.02 8.94
C SER A 69 6.33 -9.70 9.18
N LYS A 70 5.36 -9.38 8.33
CA LYS A 70 4.45 -8.22 8.47
C LYS A 70 3.09 -8.62 9.04
N GLY A 71 2.94 -9.87 9.49
CA GLY A 71 1.68 -10.40 10.03
C GLY A 71 0.61 -10.68 8.97
N LEU A 72 1.01 -10.78 7.69
CA LEU A 72 0.12 -11.07 6.57
C LEU A 72 0.20 -12.56 6.21
N ASP A 73 -0.93 -13.17 5.89
CA ASP A 73 -1.01 -14.59 5.55
C ASP A 73 -0.83 -14.86 4.04
N LEU A 74 -1.00 -16.12 3.64
CA LEU A 74 -0.90 -16.50 2.23
C LEU A 74 -2.02 -15.90 1.37
N ASN A 75 -3.22 -15.73 1.93
CA ASN A 75 -4.34 -15.11 1.21
C ASN A 75 -4.05 -13.64 0.96
N ASP A 76 -3.48 -12.94 1.94
CA ASP A 76 -3.04 -11.55 1.81
C ASP A 76 -1.96 -11.40 0.73
N LEU A 77 -0.97 -12.31 0.71
CA LEU A 77 0.06 -12.33 -0.33
C LEU A 77 -0.57 -12.43 -1.73
N VAL A 78 -1.49 -13.37 -1.92
CA VAL A 78 -2.16 -13.57 -3.22
C VAL A 78 -2.99 -12.35 -3.58
N ALA A 79 -3.83 -11.85 -2.66
CA ALA A 79 -4.71 -10.70 -2.91
C ALA A 79 -3.94 -9.41 -3.25
N LEU A 80 -2.83 -9.14 -2.54
CA LEU A 80 -2.02 -7.94 -2.75
C LEU A 80 -1.10 -8.05 -3.97
N SER A 81 -0.72 -9.26 -4.38
CA SER A 81 0.07 -9.47 -5.60
C SER A 81 -0.73 -9.23 -6.89
N VAL A 82 -2.06 -9.34 -6.85
CA VAL A 82 -2.93 -9.07 -8.03
C VAL A 82 -2.84 -7.61 -8.47
N HIS A 83 -2.52 -6.67 -7.57
CA HIS A 83 -2.37 -5.25 -7.91
C HIS A 83 -1.19 -4.99 -8.88
N ILE A 84 -0.15 -5.81 -8.83
CA ILE A 84 1.00 -5.75 -9.75
C ILE A 84 0.58 -6.11 -11.19
N GLN A 85 -0.53 -6.83 -11.39
CA GLN A 85 -1.07 -7.15 -12.72
C GLN A 85 -1.78 -5.95 -13.39
N LEU A 86 -2.35 -5.04 -12.60
CA LEU A 86 -3.10 -3.88 -13.10
C LEU A 86 -2.20 -2.71 -13.53
N GLY A 87 -0.92 -2.76 -13.15
CA GLY A 87 0.04 -1.66 -13.36
C GLY A 87 0.77 -1.64 -14.69
N TRP A 88 0.77 -2.72 -15.49
CA TRP A 88 1.48 -2.74 -16.80
C TRP A 88 0.76 -3.47 -17.95
N HIS A 89 -0.30 -4.24 -17.71
CA HIS A 89 -0.95 -5.01 -18.77
C HIS A 89 -2.33 -4.50 -19.23
N ILE A 90 -2.86 -3.45 -18.60
CA ILE A 90 -4.13 -2.79 -19.01
C ILE A 90 -3.88 -1.47 -19.75
N VAL A 91 -2.74 -0.81 -19.56
CA VAL A 91 -2.42 0.47 -20.23
C VAL A 91 -1.95 0.28 -21.69
N VAL A 92 -1.61 -0.94 -22.11
CA VAL A 92 -1.18 -1.22 -23.51
C VAL A 92 -2.33 -1.78 -24.38
N HIS A 93 -3.54 -1.90 -23.86
CA HIS A 93 -4.71 -2.38 -24.62
C HIS A 93 -6.02 -1.63 -24.36
N LEU A 94 -5.93 -0.32 -24.09
CA LEU A 94 -6.97 0.67 -24.37
C LEU A 94 -6.34 1.96 -24.89
#